data_AF-A0A661SMX0-F1
#
_entry.id   AF-A0A661SMX0-F1
#
_cell.length_a   1.000
_cell.length_b   1.000
_cell.length_c   1.000
_cell.angle_alpha   90.00
_cell.angle_beta   90.00
_cell.angle_gamma   90.00
#
_symmetry.space_group_name_H-M   'P 1'
#
loop_
_entity.id
_entity.type
_entity.pdbx_description
1 polymer ?
#
loop_
_entity_poly.entity_id
_entity_poly.type
_entity_poly.pdbx_seq_one_letter_code
_entity_poly.pdbx_strand_id
1 'polypeptide(L)'
;MKIINKIGLLCFYVMAGGICVHILGTEALAGEEPGNWRKTWDLVMLWINFGILAFVVVKFGRLPIMNFLNGRRDELGREIKQAEQEKEKITAKIKETFTILDESEIHFADMKQKIIDQGEKKKQNIMEDARQQSRIMIESSKQKVESQLIQAKNNFKAEMIDAAIALATEKLPNQITDEDNLRFADNYLSETLKG
;
A
#
# COMPACT_ATOMS: atom_id res chain seq x y z
N MET A 1 -34.02 -36.77 1.82
CA MET A 1 -33.08 -37.92 1.91
C MET A 1 -33.58 -39.10 2.75
N LYS A 2 -34.22 -38.89 3.92
CA LYS A 2 -34.67 -39.99 4.81
C LYS A 2 -35.75 -40.92 4.24
N ILE A 3 -36.65 -40.44 3.38
CA ILE A 3 -37.76 -41.23 2.82
C ILE A 3 -37.28 -42.18 1.69
N ILE A 4 -36.33 -41.71 0.87
CA ILE A 4 -35.73 -42.51 -0.21
C ILE A 4 -34.89 -43.66 0.35
N ASN A 5 -34.16 -43.41 1.46
CA ASN A 5 -33.46 -44.49 2.19
C ASN A 5 -34.42 -45.50 2.81
N LYS A 6 -35.59 -45.06 3.33
CA LYS A 6 -36.61 -45.98 3.87
C LYS A 6 -37.23 -46.87 2.78
N ILE A 7 -37.45 -46.34 1.58
CA ILE A 7 -37.99 -47.11 0.43
C ILE A 7 -36.94 -48.06 -0.14
N GLY A 8 -35.66 -47.64 -0.21
CA GLY A 8 -34.55 -48.52 -0.57
C GLY A 8 -34.34 -49.65 0.45
N LEU A 9 -34.45 -49.35 1.75
CA LEU A 9 -34.38 -50.33 2.83
C LEU A 9 -35.56 -51.33 2.77
N LEU A 10 -36.77 -50.85 2.48
CA LEU A 10 -37.95 -51.70 2.28
C LEU A 10 -37.79 -52.61 1.05
N CYS A 11 -37.25 -52.09 -0.05
CA CYS A 11 -36.92 -52.91 -1.22
C CYS A 11 -35.84 -53.95 -0.90
N PHE A 12 -34.80 -53.59 -0.15
CA PHE A 12 -33.78 -54.53 0.31
C PHE A 12 -34.38 -55.65 1.18
N TYR A 13 -35.31 -55.32 2.09
CA TYR A 13 -36.03 -56.32 2.89
C TYR A 13 -36.97 -57.20 2.07
N VAL A 14 -37.61 -56.68 1.02
CA VAL A 14 -38.46 -57.48 0.12
C VAL A 14 -37.60 -58.40 -0.78
N MET A 15 -36.45 -57.91 -1.26
CA MET A 15 -35.48 -58.71 -2.00
C MET A 15 -34.86 -59.79 -1.11
N ALA A 16 -34.41 -59.44 0.09
CA ALA A 16 -33.86 -60.37 1.07
C ALA A 16 -34.92 -61.37 1.57
N GLY A 17 -36.18 -60.95 1.70
CA GLY A 17 -37.31 -61.82 2.02
C GLY A 17 -37.60 -62.83 0.90
N GLY A 18 -37.62 -62.38 -0.36
CA GLY A 18 -37.77 -63.27 -1.52
C GLY A 18 -36.61 -64.26 -1.67
N ILE A 19 -35.38 -63.81 -1.42
CA ILE A 19 -34.18 -64.66 -1.42
C ILE A 19 -34.21 -65.64 -0.23
N CYS A 20 -34.61 -65.21 0.97
CA CYS A 20 -34.79 -66.10 2.12
C CYS A 20 -35.87 -67.16 1.88
N VAL A 21 -36.97 -66.84 1.21
CA VAL A 21 -38.01 -67.82 0.84
C VAL A 21 -37.47 -68.82 -0.20
N HIS A 22 -36.55 -68.40 -1.08
CA HIS A 22 -35.87 -69.31 -2.01
C HIS A 22 -34.76 -70.15 -1.36
N ILE A 23 -34.06 -69.66 -0.33
CA ILE A 23 -32.98 -70.38 0.39
C ILE A 23 -33.53 -71.27 1.52
N LEU A 24 -34.63 -70.88 2.17
CA LEU A 24 -35.32 -71.65 3.23
C LEU A 24 -36.48 -72.51 2.69
N GLY A 25 -36.72 -72.48 1.38
CA GLY A 25 -37.60 -73.43 0.72
C GLY A 25 -37.03 -74.84 0.95
N THR A 26 -37.64 -75.57 1.86
CA THR A 26 -37.29 -76.94 2.23
C THR A 26 -37.06 -77.78 0.98
N GLU A 27 -35.89 -78.40 0.84
CA GLU A 27 -35.78 -79.61 0.02
C GLU A 27 -36.67 -80.66 0.68
N ALA A 28 -37.92 -80.74 0.22
CA ALA A 28 -38.79 -81.84 0.56
C ALA A 28 -38.14 -83.10 -0.03
N LEU A 29 -37.38 -83.81 0.80
CA LEU A 29 -36.96 -85.18 0.57
C LEU A 29 -38.24 -86.03 0.39
N ALA A 30 -38.65 -86.20 -0.85
CA ALA A 30 -39.57 -87.24 -1.26
C ALA A 30 -38.86 -88.03 -2.35
N GLY A 31 -38.39 -89.22 -1.98
CA GLY A 31 -38.00 -90.23 -2.93
C GLY A 31 -39.17 -90.61 -3.83
N GLU A 32 -38.81 -91.19 -4.97
CA GLU A 32 -39.66 -91.68 -6.07
C GLU A 32 -39.99 -90.63 -7.13
N GLU A 33 -39.71 -90.98 -8.39
CA GLU A 33 -39.71 -90.09 -9.55
C GLU A 33 -40.97 -89.20 -9.63
N PRO A 34 -40.82 -87.87 -9.49
CA PRO A 34 -41.95 -86.99 -9.68
C PRO A 34 -42.12 -86.80 -11.19
N GLY A 35 -43.28 -87.18 -11.71
CA GLY A 35 -43.66 -86.89 -13.09
C GLY A 35 -43.36 -85.43 -13.46
N ASN A 36 -43.05 -85.21 -14.75
CA ASN A 36 -42.62 -83.97 -15.41
C ASN A 36 -43.32 -82.65 -14.95
N TRP A 37 -44.49 -82.76 -14.34
CA TRP A 37 -45.29 -81.65 -13.85
C TRP A 37 -44.66 -80.85 -12.70
N ARG A 38 -43.95 -81.46 -11.74
CA ARG A 38 -43.32 -80.71 -10.62
C ARG A 38 -42.17 -79.82 -11.09
N LYS A 39 -41.28 -80.33 -11.95
CA LYS A 39 -40.19 -79.54 -12.56
C LYS A 39 -40.72 -78.38 -13.40
N THR A 40 -41.83 -78.62 -14.12
CA THR A 40 -42.52 -77.58 -14.90
C THR A 40 -43.13 -76.51 -13.99
N TRP A 41 -43.72 -76.92 -12.87
CA TRP A 41 -44.29 -76.01 -11.87
C TRP A 41 -43.22 -75.11 -11.21
N ASP A 42 -42.08 -75.69 -10.80
CA ASP A 42 -40.99 -74.94 -10.19
C ASP A 42 -40.39 -73.91 -11.17
N LEU A 43 -40.26 -74.28 -12.44
CA LEU A 43 -39.79 -73.36 -13.48
C LEU A 43 -40.77 -72.20 -13.71
N VAL A 44 -42.08 -72.46 -13.73
CA VAL A 44 -43.12 -71.43 -13.84
C VAL A 44 -43.08 -70.49 -12.63
N MET A 45 -42.94 -71.03 -11.42
CA MET A 45 -42.84 -70.22 -10.20
C MET A 45 -41.57 -69.33 -10.20
N LEU A 46 -40.44 -69.84 -10.70
CA LEU A 46 -39.21 -69.05 -10.87
C LEU A 46 -39.43 -67.87 -11.82
N TRP A 47 -40.06 -68.09 -12.97
CA TRP A 47 -40.35 -67.02 -13.94
C TRP A 47 -41.34 -65.99 -13.40
N ILE A 48 -42.32 -66.42 -12.60
CA ILE A 48 -43.25 -65.50 -11.91
C ILE A 48 -42.48 -64.65 -10.90
N ASN A 49 -41.63 -65.26 -10.08
CA ASN A 49 -40.82 -64.53 -9.09
C ASN A 49 -39.82 -63.58 -9.76
N PHE A 50 -39.18 -64.00 -10.85
CA PHE A 50 -38.32 -63.13 -11.67
C PHE A 50 -39.12 -61.98 -12.29
N GLY A 51 -40.33 -62.22 -12.78
CA GLY A 51 -41.22 -61.19 -13.31
C GLY A 51 -41.60 -60.15 -12.25
N ILE A 52 -41.96 -60.59 -11.04
CA ILE A 52 -42.25 -59.70 -9.91
C ILE A 52 -41.01 -58.88 -9.54
N LEU A 53 -39.85 -59.53 -9.46
CA LEU A 53 -38.57 -58.89 -9.19
C LEU A 53 -38.24 -57.80 -10.21
N ALA A 54 -38.31 -58.16 -11.50
CA ALA A 54 -38.05 -57.25 -12.61
C ALA A 54 -39.05 -56.07 -12.61
N PHE A 55 -40.32 -56.33 -12.32
CA PHE A 55 -41.34 -55.29 -12.20
C PHE A 55 -41.02 -54.30 -11.08
N VAL A 56 -40.62 -54.79 -9.90
CA VAL A 56 -40.21 -53.94 -8.77
C VAL A 56 -38.97 -53.13 -9.14
N VAL A 57 -37.94 -53.75 -9.72
CA VAL A 57 -36.71 -53.06 -10.12
C VAL A 57 -36.98 -51.99 -11.18
N VAL A 58 -37.80 -52.26 -12.20
CA VAL A 58 -38.13 -51.27 -13.24
C VAL A 58 -39.00 -50.16 -12.69
N LYS A 59 -40.01 -50.47 -11.86
CA LYS A 59 -40.93 -49.48 -11.29
C LYS A 59 -40.22 -48.55 -10.30
N PHE A 60 -39.33 -49.07 -9.47
CA PHE A 60 -38.69 -48.31 -8.38
C PHE A 60 -37.25 -47.86 -8.70
N GLY A 61 -36.51 -48.59 -9.53
CA GLY A 61 -35.11 -48.30 -9.87
C GLY A 61 -34.92 -47.23 -10.95
N ARG A 62 -35.91 -47.04 -11.84
CA ARG A 62 -35.82 -46.04 -12.92
C ARG A 62 -35.61 -44.61 -12.39
N LEU A 63 -36.33 -44.24 -11.34
CA LEU A 63 -36.28 -42.90 -10.75
C LEU A 63 -34.94 -42.57 -10.06
N PRO A 64 -34.40 -43.39 -9.12
CA PRO A 64 -33.13 -43.11 -8.46
C PRO A 64 -31.94 -43.13 -9.43
N ILE A 65 -31.93 -44.05 -10.41
CA ILE A 65 -30.84 -44.13 -11.41
C ILE A 65 -30.82 -42.87 -12.28
N MET A 66 -31.99 -42.44 -12.77
CA MET A 66 -32.07 -41.22 -13.60
C MET A 66 -31.71 -39.96 -12.81
N ASN A 67 -32.18 -39.87 -11.55
CA ASN A 67 -31.85 -38.75 -10.67
C ASN A 67 -30.35 -38.69 -10.35
N PHE A 68 -29.69 -39.85 -10.14
CA PHE A 68 -28.25 -39.91 -9.91
C PHE A 68 -27.45 -39.46 -11.14
N LEU A 69 -27.79 -39.96 -12.33
CA LEU A 69 -27.11 -39.59 -13.57
C LEU A 69 -27.33 -38.12 -13.93
N ASN A 70 -28.53 -37.59 -13.75
CA ASN A 70 -28.81 -36.16 -13.98
C ASN A 70 -28.10 -35.30 -12.94
N GLY A 71 -28.11 -35.69 -11.66
CA GLY A 71 -27.37 -34.99 -10.61
C GLY A 71 -25.86 -34.91 -10.90
N ARG A 72 -25.26 -36.00 -11.42
CA ARG A 72 -23.85 -36.02 -11.81
C ARG A 72 -23.57 -35.15 -13.04
N ARG A 73 -24.48 -35.15 -14.03
CA ARG A 73 -24.39 -34.26 -15.21
C ARG A 73 -24.47 -32.80 -14.81
N ASP A 74 -25.41 -32.44 -13.94
CA ASP A 74 -25.58 -31.07 -13.46
C ASP A 74 -24.38 -30.62 -12.61
N GLU A 75 -23.83 -31.49 -11.78
CA GLU A 75 -22.61 -31.23 -11.01
C GLU A 75 -21.43 -30.93 -11.92
N LEU A 76 -21.15 -31.80 -12.90
CA LEU A 76 -20.06 -31.60 -13.86
C LEU A 76 -20.27 -30.34 -14.71
N GLY A 77 -21.52 -30.08 -15.14
CA GLY A 77 -21.85 -28.87 -15.89
C GLY A 77 -21.61 -27.60 -15.07
N ARG A 78 -21.93 -27.62 -13.77
CA ARG A 78 -21.61 -26.51 -12.86
C ARG A 78 -20.11 -26.33 -12.66
N GLU A 79 -19.37 -27.41 -12.46
CA GLU A 79 -17.92 -27.37 -12.26
C GLU A 79 -17.20 -26.81 -13.49
N ILE A 80 -17.55 -27.27 -14.69
CA ILE A 80 -17.01 -26.75 -15.95
C ILE A 80 -17.33 -25.26 -16.09
N LYS A 81 -18.60 -24.87 -15.87
CA LYS A 81 -19.01 -23.46 -15.97
C LYS A 81 -18.28 -22.58 -14.95
N GLN A 82 -18.03 -23.07 -13.74
CA GLN A 82 -17.27 -22.36 -12.73
C GLN A 82 -15.81 -22.19 -13.15
N ALA A 83 -15.17 -23.25 -13.66
CA ALA A 83 -13.80 -23.21 -14.15
C ALA A 83 -13.64 -22.24 -15.34
N GLU A 84 -14.60 -22.22 -16.27
CA GLU A 84 -14.63 -21.26 -17.38
C GLU A 84 -14.76 -19.82 -16.89
N GLN A 85 -15.68 -19.55 -15.97
CA GLN A 85 -15.86 -18.23 -15.37
C GLN A 85 -14.62 -17.77 -14.60
N GLU A 86 -13.98 -18.67 -13.88
CA GLU A 86 -12.74 -18.37 -13.14
C GLU A 86 -11.60 -18.05 -14.10
N LYS A 87 -11.43 -18.85 -15.16
CA LYS A 87 -10.45 -18.58 -16.22
C LYS A 87 -10.67 -17.22 -16.87
N GLU A 88 -11.92 -16.88 -17.19
CA GLU A 88 -12.27 -15.58 -17.78
C GLU A 88 -11.94 -14.43 -16.83
N LYS A 89 -12.32 -14.54 -15.55
CA LYS A 89 -11.99 -13.55 -14.51
C LYS A 89 -10.48 -13.37 -14.34
N ILE A 90 -9.72 -14.46 -14.28
CA ILE A 90 -8.25 -14.41 -14.17
C ILE A 90 -7.65 -13.73 -15.40
N THR A 91 -8.11 -14.09 -16.60
CA THR A 91 -7.62 -13.49 -17.85
C THR A 91 -7.92 -11.99 -17.90
N ALA A 92 -9.13 -11.59 -17.50
CA ALA A 92 -9.50 -10.18 -17.40
C ALA A 92 -8.62 -9.43 -16.39
N LYS A 93 -8.40 -10.00 -15.21
CA LYS A 93 -7.55 -9.41 -14.16
C LYS A 93 -6.09 -9.30 -14.60
N ILE A 94 -5.57 -10.28 -15.33
CA ILE A 94 -4.23 -10.23 -15.91
C ILE A 94 -4.14 -9.06 -16.91
N LYS A 95 -5.10 -8.92 -17.81
CA LYS A 95 -5.13 -7.82 -18.79
C LYS A 95 -5.21 -6.45 -18.11
N GLU A 96 -6.06 -6.32 -17.11
CA GLU A 96 -6.17 -5.10 -16.28
C GLU A 96 -4.83 -4.80 -15.58
N THR A 97 -4.19 -5.80 -14.98
CA THR A 97 -2.89 -5.64 -14.31
C THR A 97 -1.81 -5.17 -15.29
N PHE A 98 -1.76 -5.72 -16.50
CA PHE A 98 -0.82 -5.28 -17.53
C PHE A 98 -1.09 -3.83 -17.98
N THR A 99 -2.36 -3.44 -18.08
CA THR A 99 -2.73 -2.06 -18.42
C THR A 99 -2.28 -1.09 -17.33
N ILE A 100 -2.52 -1.43 -16.06
CA ILE A 100 -2.07 -0.64 -14.91
C ILE A 100 -0.55 -0.54 -14.87
N LEU A 101 0.18 -1.62 -15.19
CA LEU A 101 1.64 -1.60 -15.22
C LEU A 101 2.18 -0.65 -16.30
N ASP A 102 1.62 -0.69 -17.51
CA ASP A 102 2.01 0.18 -18.63
C ASP A 102 1.73 1.67 -18.31
N GLU A 103 0.53 1.96 -17.80
CA GLU A 103 0.17 3.30 -17.33
C GLU A 103 1.12 3.76 -16.19
N SER A 104 1.42 2.87 -15.26
CA SER A 104 2.32 3.17 -14.15
C SER A 104 3.74 3.48 -14.63
N GLU A 105 4.26 2.77 -15.63
CA GLU A 105 5.59 3.02 -16.19
C GLU A 105 5.67 4.42 -16.83
N ILE A 106 4.65 4.80 -17.60
CA ILE A 106 4.52 6.14 -18.18
C ILE A 106 4.47 7.21 -17.07
N HIS A 107 3.65 7.00 -16.04
CA HIS A 107 3.55 7.91 -14.89
C HIS A 107 4.87 8.04 -14.13
N PHE A 108 5.61 6.94 -13.93
CA PHE A 108 6.91 6.97 -13.28
C PHE A 108 7.95 7.74 -14.11
N ALA A 109 7.95 7.58 -15.43
CA ALA A 109 8.85 8.32 -16.32
C ALA A 109 8.56 9.83 -16.27
N ASP A 110 7.29 10.23 -16.35
CA ASP A 110 6.88 11.64 -16.23
C ASP A 110 7.23 12.22 -14.85
N MET A 111 6.96 11.48 -13.77
CA MET A 111 7.30 11.90 -12.42
C MET A 111 8.81 12.09 -12.24
N LYS A 112 9.61 11.16 -12.76
CA LYS A 112 11.07 11.25 -12.73
C LYS A 112 11.55 12.50 -13.47
N GLN A 113 11.02 12.78 -14.65
CA GLN A 113 11.38 13.98 -15.41
C GLN A 113 11.02 15.26 -14.64
N LYS A 114 9.82 15.33 -14.08
CA LYS A 114 9.39 16.47 -13.25
C LYS A 114 10.29 16.70 -12.05
N ILE A 115 10.72 15.64 -11.37
CA ILE A 115 11.65 15.75 -10.22
C ILE A 115 13.01 16.30 -10.67
N ILE A 116 13.53 15.84 -11.81
CA ILE A 116 14.78 16.35 -12.38
C ILE A 116 14.65 17.84 -12.70
N ASP A 117 13.61 18.24 -13.44
CA ASP A 117 13.37 19.63 -13.84
C ASP A 117 13.19 20.54 -12.61
N GLN A 118 12.44 20.09 -11.60
CA GLN A 118 12.27 20.81 -10.34
C GLN A 118 13.60 20.93 -9.58
N GLY A 119 14.41 19.88 -9.57
CA GLY A 119 15.73 19.87 -8.97
C GLY A 119 16.67 20.87 -9.63
N GLU A 120 16.71 20.91 -10.97
CA GLU A 120 17.51 21.87 -11.73
C GLU A 120 17.07 23.30 -11.47
N LYS A 121 15.76 23.58 -11.51
CA LYS A 121 15.22 24.91 -11.20
C LYS A 121 15.53 25.32 -9.77
N LYS A 122 15.39 24.41 -8.81
CA LYS A 122 15.72 24.70 -7.40
C LYS A 122 17.19 24.98 -7.21
N LYS A 123 18.07 24.22 -7.88
CA LYS A 123 19.52 24.46 -7.89
C LYS A 123 19.84 25.85 -8.43
N GLN A 124 19.25 26.23 -9.56
CA GLN A 124 19.45 27.56 -10.16
C GLN A 124 19.02 28.67 -9.19
N ASN A 125 17.84 28.55 -8.59
CA ASN A 125 17.35 29.52 -7.61
C ASN A 125 18.27 29.64 -6.40
N ILE A 126 18.73 28.52 -5.83
CA ILE A 126 19.68 28.53 -4.70
C ILE A 126 20.98 29.24 -5.09
N MET A 127 21.50 28.99 -6.30
CA MET A 127 22.72 29.66 -6.78
C MET A 127 22.51 31.17 -6.97
N GLU A 128 21.35 31.58 -7.49
CA GLU A 128 21.01 32.99 -7.67
C GLU A 128 20.85 33.71 -6.32
N ASP A 129 20.10 33.12 -5.40
CA ASP A 129 19.91 33.62 -4.04
C ASP A 129 21.25 33.75 -3.31
N ALA A 130 22.10 32.72 -3.37
CA ALA A 130 23.42 32.76 -2.76
C ALA A 130 24.30 33.87 -3.33
N ARG A 131 24.27 34.08 -4.66
CA ARG A 131 25.00 35.18 -5.32
C ARG A 131 24.46 36.54 -4.89
N GLN A 132 23.15 36.70 -4.80
CA GLN A 132 22.53 37.94 -4.35
C GLN A 132 22.89 38.24 -2.88
N GLN A 133 22.75 37.26 -2.00
CA GLN A 133 23.13 37.40 -0.59
C GLN A 133 24.61 37.72 -0.42
N SER A 134 25.49 37.07 -1.19
CA SER A 134 26.92 37.38 -1.19
C SER A 134 27.20 38.83 -1.59
N ARG A 135 26.54 39.34 -2.64
CA ARG A 135 26.67 40.75 -3.06
C ARG A 135 26.22 41.71 -1.95
N ILE A 136 25.06 41.45 -1.33
CA ILE A 136 24.54 42.27 -0.24
C ILE A 136 25.48 42.24 0.97
N MET A 137 26.03 41.07 1.30
CA MET A 137 26.99 40.91 2.40
C MET A 137 28.28 41.70 2.14
N ILE A 138 28.82 41.64 0.93
CA ILE A 138 30.02 42.40 0.57
C ILE A 138 29.75 43.91 0.66
N GLU A 139 28.63 44.37 0.12
CA GLU A 139 28.27 45.80 0.13
C GLU A 139 28.07 46.32 1.56
N SER A 140 27.29 45.61 2.37
CA SER A 140 27.10 45.97 3.78
C SER A 140 28.39 45.92 4.59
N SER A 141 29.29 44.97 4.30
CA SER A 141 30.61 44.90 4.94
C SER A 141 31.48 46.10 4.57
N LYS A 142 31.48 46.54 3.30
CA LYS A 142 32.20 47.74 2.86
C LYS A 142 31.71 48.99 3.59
N GLN A 143 30.39 49.18 3.64
CA GLN A 143 29.79 50.32 4.36
C GLN A 143 30.14 50.30 5.84
N LYS A 144 30.14 49.11 6.47
CA LYS A 144 30.55 48.96 7.87
C LYS A 144 32.01 49.29 8.09
N VAL A 145 32.91 48.82 7.21
CA VAL A 145 34.34 49.13 7.27
C VAL A 145 34.57 50.63 7.12
N GLU A 146 33.89 51.28 6.17
CA GLU A 146 33.99 52.72 5.97
C GLU A 146 33.53 53.51 7.22
N SER A 147 32.37 53.15 7.78
CA SER A 147 31.87 53.75 9.02
C SER A 147 32.85 53.56 10.18
N GLN A 148 33.42 52.36 10.34
CA GLN A 148 34.40 52.08 11.39
C GLN A 148 35.70 52.88 11.19
N LEU A 149 36.14 53.05 9.94
CA LEU A 149 37.33 53.83 9.61
C LEU A 149 37.12 55.32 9.93
N ILE A 150 35.94 55.87 9.62
CA ILE A 150 35.57 57.25 10.00
C ILE A 150 35.56 57.41 11.52
N GLN A 151 34.94 56.46 12.25
CA GLN A 151 34.92 56.49 13.71
C GLN A 151 36.33 56.40 14.31
N ALA A 152 37.16 55.48 13.81
CA ALA A 152 38.54 55.31 14.25
C ALA A 152 39.37 56.58 14.01
N LYS A 153 39.21 57.23 12.85
CA LYS A 153 39.86 58.52 12.56
C LYS A 153 39.44 59.62 13.51
N ASN A 154 38.15 59.72 13.83
CA ASN A 154 37.63 60.73 14.75
C ASN A 154 38.14 60.50 16.18
N ASN A 155 38.12 59.26 16.66
CA ASN A 155 38.66 58.90 17.97
C ASN A 155 40.16 59.18 18.05
N PHE A 156 40.92 58.77 17.04
CA PHE A 156 42.36 59.04 16.97
C PHE A 156 42.67 60.55 16.97
N LYS A 157 41.88 61.36 16.25
CA LYS A 157 42.01 62.81 16.27
C LYS A 157 41.73 63.40 17.65
N ALA A 158 40.71 62.90 18.35
CA ALA A 158 40.42 63.33 19.72
C ALA A 158 41.58 62.98 20.67
N GLU A 159 42.09 61.74 20.61
CA GLU A 159 43.24 61.31 21.41
C GLU A 159 44.50 62.15 21.15
N MET A 160 44.77 62.51 19.89
CA MET A 160 45.89 63.40 19.55
C MET A 160 45.71 64.81 20.12
N ILE A 161 44.49 65.36 20.10
CA ILE A 161 44.19 66.66 20.70
C ILE A 161 44.39 66.60 22.20
N ASP A 162 43.87 65.58 22.87
CA ASP A 162 44.02 65.39 24.32
C ASP A 162 45.50 65.24 24.71
N ALA A 163 46.28 64.48 23.93
CA ALA A 163 47.72 64.34 24.14
C ALA A 163 48.47 65.66 23.93
N ALA A 164 48.10 66.45 22.91
CA ALA A 164 48.68 67.76 22.67
C ALA A 164 48.35 68.76 23.79
N ILE A 165 47.11 68.76 24.29
CA ILE A 165 46.70 69.57 25.44
C ILE A 165 47.45 69.15 26.70
N ALA A 166 47.58 67.84 26.96
CA ALA A 166 48.34 67.34 28.10
C ALA A 166 49.81 67.77 28.05
N LEU A 167 50.47 67.61 26.89
CA LEU A 167 51.85 68.05 26.68
C LEU A 167 52.00 69.57 26.84
N ALA A 168 51.06 70.34 26.28
CA ALA A 168 51.05 71.79 26.43
C ALA A 168 50.88 72.19 27.90
N THR A 169 49.95 71.57 28.63
CA THR A 169 49.71 71.82 30.07
C THR A 169 50.94 71.49 30.92
N GLU A 170 51.68 70.43 30.56
CA GLU A 170 52.93 70.05 31.24
C GLU A 170 54.06 71.05 30.96
N LYS A 171 54.19 71.54 29.72
CA LYS A 171 55.32 72.39 29.30
C LYS A 171 55.10 73.90 29.44
N LEU A 172 53.88 74.41 29.26
CA LEU A 172 53.57 75.85 29.29
C LEU A 172 54.03 76.53 30.59
N PRO A 173 53.73 76.00 31.79
CA PRO A 173 54.08 76.66 33.04
C PRO A 173 55.58 76.94 33.20
N ASN A 174 56.42 76.09 32.59
CA ASN A 174 57.88 76.21 32.64
C ASN A 174 58.45 77.18 31.58
N GLN A 175 57.63 77.68 30.64
CA GLN A 175 58.06 78.56 29.56
C GLN A 175 57.41 79.95 29.58
N ILE A 176 56.42 80.19 30.47
CA ILE A 176 55.77 81.49 30.60
C ILE A 176 56.65 82.44 31.43
N THR A 177 56.84 83.66 30.93
CA THR A 177 57.56 84.75 31.62
C THR A 177 56.60 85.79 32.21
N ASP A 178 57.08 86.61 33.15
CA ASP A 178 56.25 87.64 33.81
C ASP A 178 55.69 88.68 32.83
N GLU A 179 56.41 88.95 31.75
CA GLU A 179 55.99 89.88 30.69
C GLU A 179 54.82 89.31 29.86
N ASP A 180 54.81 87.99 29.62
CA ASP A 180 53.69 87.31 28.97
C ASP A 180 52.43 87.32 29.85
N ASN A 181 52.56 87.15 31.17
CA ASN A 181 51.44 87.21 32.11
C ASN A 181 50.75 88.58 32.11
N LEU A 182 51.53 89.68 32.09
CA LEU A 182 51.02 91.04 31.98
C LEU A 182 50.27 91.24 30.65
N ARG A 183 50.84 90.76 29.54
CA ARG A 183 50.19 90.84 28.21
C ARG A 183 48.90 90.03 28.15
N PHE A 184 48.85 88.85 28.77
CA PHE A 184 47.62 88.04 28.83
C PHE A 184 46.52 88.73 29.64
N ALA A 185 46.87 89.38 30.76
CA ALA A 185 45.92 90.13 31.57
C ALA A 185 45.34 91.33 30.80
N ASP A 186 46.18 92.08 30.09
CA ASP A 186 45.76 93.24 29.29
C ASP A 186 44.88 92.83 28.11
N ASN A 187 45.23 91.74 27.41
CA ASN A 187 44.40 91.18 26.35
C ASN A 187 43.03 90.70 26.86
N TYR A 188 42.98 89.97 27.98
CA TYR A 188 41.73 89.50 28.57
C TYR A 188 40.81 90.65 28.98
N LEU A 189 41.37 91.70 29.59
CA LEU A 189 40.65 92.93 29.92
C LEU A 189 40.14 93.63 28.65
N SER A 190 40.95 93.71 27.60
CA SER A 190 40.54 94.36 26.35
C SER A 190 39.43 93.62 25.60
N GLU A 191 39.40 92.29 25.67
CA GLU A 191 38.44 91.43 24.97
C GLU A 191 37.12 91.35 25.73
N THR A 192 37.17 91.33 27.06
CA THR A 192 35.96 91.40 27.92
C THR A 192 35.34 92.78 27.98
N LEU A 193 36.10 93.86 27.71
CA LEU A 193 35.58 95.23 27.61
C LEU A 193 35.09 95.60 26.19
N LYS A 194 35.32 94.73 25.19
CA LYS A 194 34.87 94.90 23.79
C LYS A 194 33.58 94.14 23.44
N GLY A 195 33.06 93.34 24.36
CA GLY A 195 31.70 92.76 24.32
C GLY A 195 30.76 93.52 25.23
#